data_AF-A0A8K1CAQ3-F1
#
_entry.id   AF-A0A8K1CAQ3-F1
#
_cell.length_a   1.000
_cell.length_b   1.000
_cell.length_c   1.000
_cell.angle_alpha   90.00
_cell.angle_beta   90.00
_cell.angle_gamma   90.00
#
_symmetry.space_group_name_H-M   'P 1'
#
loop_
_entity.id
_entity.type
_entity.pdbx_description
1 polymer ?
#
loop_
_entity_poly.entity_id
_entity_poly.type
_entity_poly.pdbx_seq_one_letter_code
_entity_poly.pdbx_strand_id
1 'polypeptide(L)'
;MKTAVLAAVLCATAAASSIHIRVQQSKPSKYDRVKQYKATPWDYDDTLRAEKCKDLCYLQGFYQFQQGRNCFSRPTDLCGNYTDVLPAMDTVLAVAECDCSESS
;
A
#
# COMPACT_ATOMS: atom_id res chain seq x y z
N MET A 1 41.31 15.28 -24.73
CA MET A 1 40.96 14.23 -23.74
C MET A 1 39.75 14.55 -22.83
N LYS A 2 39.01 15.66 -23.01
CA LYS A 2 37.84 15.98 -22.16
C LYS A 2 36.48 15.54 -22.75
N THR A 3 36.41 15.25 -24.05
CA THR A 3 35.17 14.89 -24.76
C THR A 3 34.80 13.41 -24.63
N ALA A 4 35.78 12.51 -24.55
CA ALA A 4 35.53 11.08 -24.41
C ALA A 4 34.91 10.69 -23.05
N VAL A 5 35.23 11.44 -22.00
CA VAL A 5 34.72 11.18 -20.64
C VAL A 5 33.23 11.50 -20.53
N LEU A 6 32.76 12.59 -21.18
CA LEU A 6 31.35 12.98 -21.17
C LEU A 6 30.47 11.96 -21.89
N ALA A 7 30.94 11.42 -23.02
CA ALA A 7 30.21 10.40 -23.78
C ALA A 7 30.07 9.08 -23.01
N ALA A 8 31.10 8.67 -22.25
CA ALA A 8 31.04 7.48 -21.41
C ALA A 8 30.04 7.64 -20.26
N VAL A 9 29.94 8.83 -19.65
CA VAL A 9 28.98 9.12 -18.58
C VAL A 9 27.54 9.10 -19.09
N LEU A 10 27.27 9.63 -20.30
CA LEU A 10 25.93 9.56 -20.90
C LEU A 10 25.49 8.13 -21.29
N CYS A 11 26.41 7.29 -21.75
CA CYS A 11 26.07 5.88 -22.04
C CYS A 11 25.79 5.06 -20.77
N ALA A 12 26.47 5.36 -19.66
CA ALA A 12 26.27 4.67 -18.39
C ALA A 12 24.88 4.97 -17.77
N THR A 13 24.38 6.21 -17.90
CA THR A 13 23.06 6.58 -17.37
C THR A 13 21.92 6.01 -18.21
N ALA A 14 22.04 5.96 -19.54
CA ALA A 14 21.03 5.35 -20.41
C ALA A 14 20.86 3.83 -20.16
N ALA A 15 21.97 3.13 -19.89
CA ALA A 15 21.95 1.71 -19.54
C ALA A 15 21.32 1.48 -18.15
N ALA A 16 21.64 2.32 -17.15
CA ALA A 16 21.06 2.22 -15.80
C ALA A 16 19.54 2.45 -15.79
N SER A 17 19.03 3.40 -16.57
CA SER A 17 17.59 3.65 -16.74
C SER A 17 16.88 2.45 -17.39
N SER A 18 17.51 1.83 -18.38
CA SER A 18 16.96 0.65 -19.07
C SER A 18 16.91 -0.60 -18.16
N ILE A 19 17.89 -0.74 -17.26
CA ILE A 19 17.90 -1.81 -16.25
C ILE A 19 16.82 -1.55 -15.19
N HIS A 20 16.65 -0.31 -14.72
CA HIS A 20 15.59 0.03 -13.76
C HIS A 20 14.17 -0.23 -14.32
N ILE A 21 13.94 0.05 -15.60
CA ILE A 21 12.66 -0.21 -16.27
C ILE A 21 12.41 -1.73 -16.43
N ARG A 22 13.44 -2.50 -16.81
CA ARG A 22 13.31 -3.97 -16.95
C ARG A 22 13.14 -4.70 -15.61
N VAL A 23 13.73 -4.20 -14.53
CA VAL A 23 13.60 -4.79 -13.19
C VAL A 23 12.20 -4.57 -12.60
N GLN A 24 11.46 -3.52 -13.00
CA GLN A 24 10.07 -3.38 -12.61
C GLN A 24 9.11 -4.26 -13.43
N GLN A 25 9.40 -4.53 -14.71
CA GLN A 25 8.56 -5.38 -15.56
C GLN A 25 8.69 -6.89 -15.27
N SER A 26 9.80 -7.32 -14.66
CA SER A 26 10.09 -8.74 -14.38
C SER A 26 9.78 -9.18 -12.95
N LYS A 27 9.44 -8.24 -12.05
CA LYS A 27 8.86 -8.63 -10.77
C LYS A 27 7.46 -9.13 -11.05
N PRO A 28 7.10 -10.35 -10.64
CA PRO A 28 5.71 -10.74 -10.61
C PRO A 28 4.99 -9.62 -9.86
N SER A 29 3.93 -9.13 -10.47
CA SER A 29 3.08 -8.13 -9.88
C SER A 29 2.75 -8.57 -8.46
N LYS A 30 2.72 -7.67 -7.48
CA LYS A 30 2.23 -8.02 -6.12
C LYS A 30 0.86 -8.70 -6.16
N TYR A 31 0.13 -8.54 -7.27
CA TYR A 31 -1.15 -9.16 -7.61
C TYR A 31 -1.04 -10.59 -8.19
N ASP A 32 0.12 -11.08 -8.63
CA ASP A 32 0.26 -12.42 -9.22
C ASP A 32 0.00 -13.54 -8.22
N ARG A 33 0.30 -13.31 -6.93
CA ARG A 33 -0.07 -14.23 -5.84
C ARG A 33 -1.56 -14.17 -5.52
N VAL A 34 -2.23 -13.09 -5.93
CA VAL A 34 -3.64 -12.81 -5.62
C VAL A 34 -4.56 -13.36 -6.71
N LYS A 35 -4.03 -13.59 -7.93
CA LYS A 35 -4.73 -14.25 -9.06
C LYS A 35 -5.34 -15.62 -8.73
N GLN A 36 -4.87 -16.29 -7.69
CA GLN A 36 -5.41 -17.57 -7.22
C GLN A 36 -6.58 -17.44 -6.23
N TYR A 37 -6.79 -16.25 -5.65
CA TYR A 37 -7.99 -16.00 -4.85
C TYR A 37 -9.17 -15.77 -5.77
N LYS A 38 -10.36 -16.23 -5.35
CA LYS A 38 -11.59 -15.94 -6.06
C LYS A 38 -11.74 -14.43 -6.15
N ALA A 39 -11.98 -13.94 -7.36
CA ALA A 39 -12.33 -12.55 -7.56
C ALA A 39 -13.55 -12.22 -6.70
N THR A 40 -13.45 -11.12 -6.00
CA THR A 40 -14.50 -10.55 -5.18
C THR A 40 -15.42 -9.71 -6.07
N PRO A 41 -16.71 -9.54 -5.73
CA PRO A 41 -17.60 -8.73 -6.54
C PRO A 41 -17.11 -7.29 -6.76
N TRP A 42 -16.32 -6.73 -5.83
CA TRP A 42 -15.77 -5.38 -5.92
C TRP A 42 -14.54 -5.28 -6.85
N ASP A 43 -14.03 -6.39 -7.39
CA ASP A 43 -12.95 -6.35 -8.40
C ASP A 43 -13.45 -5.86 -9.77
N TYR A 44 -14.76 -5.91 -9.99
CA TYR A 44 -15.39 -5.58 -11.28
C TYR A 44 -16.47 -4.50 -11.18
N ASP A 45 -16.87 -4.11 -9.97
CA ASP A 45 -17.87 -3.07 -9.71
C ASP A 45 -17.25 -1.95 -8.88
N ASP A 46 -16.98 -0.83 -9.56
CA ASP A 46 -16.37 0.36 -8.97
C ASP A 46 -17.25 0.99 -7.87
N THR A 47 -18.58 0.88 -7.99
CA THR A 47 -19.52 1.41 -6.98
C THR A 47 -19.41 0.58 -5.71
N LEU A 48 -19.41 -0.74 -5.86
CA LEU A 48 -19.26 -1.65 -4.73
C LEU A 48 -17.89 -1.52 -4.08
N ARG A 49 -16.83 -1.31 -4.88
CA ARG A 49 -15.48 -1.04 -4.36
C ARG A 49 -15.44 0.26 -3.56
N ALA A 50 -16.06 1.33 -4.06
CA ALA A 50 -16.11 2.60 -3.33
C ALA A 50 -16.82 2.47 -1.98
N GLU A 51 -17.98 1.81 -1.93
CA GLU A 51 -18.68 1.54 -0.66
C GLU A 51 -17.84 0.66 0.27
N LYS A 52 -17.16 -0.36 -0.27
CA LYS A 52 -16.29 -1.20 0.54
C LYS A 52 -15.10 -0.44 1.12
N CYS A 53 -14.52 0.48 0.35
CA CYS A 53 -13.44 1.33 0.83
C CYS A 53 -13.92 2.27 1.94
N LYS A 54 -15.14 2.83 1.85
CA LYS A 54 -15.71 3.63 2.94
C LYS A 54 -15.79 2.83 4.25
N ASP A 55 -16.27 1.58 4.18
CA ASP A 55 -16.35 0.70 5.36
C ASP A 55 -14.97 0.41 5.96
N LEU A 56 -13.97 0.12 5.11
CA LEU A 56 -12.61 -0.18 5.56
C LEU A 56 -11.93 1.05 6.16
N CYS A 57 -12.12 2.23 5.58
CA CYS A 57 -11.60 3.49 6.11
C CYS A 57 -12.26 3.84 7.45
N TYR A 58 -13.57 3.65 7.58
CA TYR A 58 -14.26 3.79 8.86
C TYR A 58 -13.66 2.87 9.93
N LEU A 59 -13.41 1.60 9.57
CA LEU A 59 -12.82 0.63 10.49
C LEU A 59 -11.39 1.02 10.90
N GLN A 60 -10.57 1.53 9.98
CA GLN A 60 -9.23 2.04 10.30
C GLN A 60 -9.30 3.20 11.29
N GLY A 61 -10.18 4.18 11.06
CA GLY A 61 -10.41 5.30 11.97
C GLY A 61 -10.90 4.86 13.35
N PHE A 62 -11.78 3.86 13.41
CA PHE A 62 -12.20 3.25 14.68
C PHE A 62 -11.00 2.69 15.46
N TYR A 63 -10.13 1.93 14.81
CA TYR A 63 -8.95 1.35 15.48
C TYR A 63 -7.94 2.40 15.93
N GLN A 64 -7.73 3.46 15.14
CA GLN A 64 -6.88 4.60 15.53
C GLN A 64 -7.45 5.30 16.77
N PHE A 65 -8.77 5.54 16.81
CA PHE A 65 -9.43 6.12 17.96
C PHE A 65 -9.32 5.22 19.21
N GLN A 66 -9.52 3.92 19.05
CA GLN A 66 -9.38 2.98 20.17
C GLN A 66 -7.94 2.88 20.66
N GLN A 67 -6.94 2.92 19.78
CA GLN A 67 -5.54 3.01 20.20
C GLN A 67 -5.30 4.28 21.01
N GLY A 68 -5.77 5.43 20.52
CA GLY A 68 -5.72 6.72 21.22
C GLY A 68 -6.21 6.62 22.67
N ARG A 69 -7.39 6.01 22.84
CA ARG A 69 -8.01 5.81 24.15
C ARG A 69 -7.27 4.80 25.01
N ASN A 70 -7.00 3.61 24.49
CA ASN A 70 -6.49 2.48 25.27
C ASN A 70 -4.98 2.53 25.51
N CYS A 71 -4.23 3.36 24.79
CA CYS A 71 -2.80 3.53 24.99
C CYS A 71 -2.44 4.85 25.70
N PHE A 72 -3.24 5.91 25.52
CA PHE A 72 -2.88 7.25 26.03
C PHE A 72 -3.91 7.83 26.99
N SER A 73 -5.19 7.90 26.61
CA SER A 73 -6.19 8.60 27.45
C SER A 73 -6.61 7.81 28.70
N ARG A 74 -6.78 6.50 28.55
CA ARG A 74 -7.15 5.54 29.60
C ARG A 74 -6.44 4.22 29.32
N PRO A 75 -5.16 4.11 29.69
CA PRO A 75 -4.37 2.92 29.41
C PRO A 75 -5.06 1.64 29.90
N THR A 76 -5.23 0.67 29.01
CA THR A 76 -5.73 -0.67 29.32
C THR A 76 -4.77 -1.72 28.80
N ASP A 77 -4.98 -2.98 29.20
CA ASP A 77 -4.30 -4.15 28.66
C ASP A 77 -4.59 -4.39 27.16
N LEU A 78 -5.58 -3.71 26.58
CA LEU A 78 -5.92 -3.78 25.17
C LEU A 78 -5.01 -2.94 24.27
N CYS A 79 -4.13 -2.10 24.82
CA CYS A 79 -3.25 -1.24 24.00
C CYS A 79 -2.41 -2.05 22.99
N GLY A 80 -1.88 -3.21 23.40
CA GLY A 80 -1.13 -4.10 22.51
C GLY A 80 -1.98 -4.55 21.31
N ASN A 81 -3.20 -5.03 21.57
CA ASN A 81 -4.12 -5.48 20.54
C ASN A 81 -4.39 -4.39 19.48
N TYR A 82 -4.63 -3.15 19.91
CA TYR A 82 -4.90 -2.04 18.98
C TYR A 82 -3.65 -1.58 18.23
N THR A 83 -2.47 -1.73 18.82
CA THR A 83 -1.19 -1.41 18.17
C THR A 83 -0.85 -2.45 17.10
N ASP A 84 -1.18 -3.72 17.34
CA ASP A 84 -0.93 -4.81 16.38
C ASP A 84 -1.93 -4.81 15.21
N VAL A 85 -3.17 -4.37 15.45
CA VAL A 85 -4.22 -4.35 14.42
C VAL A 85 -4.00 -3.27 13.36
N LEU A 86 -3.45 -2.10 13.72
CA LEU A 86 -3.30 -0.99 12.77
C LEU A 86 -2.43 -1.33 11.56
N PRO A 87 -1.23 -1.95 11.70
CA PRO A 87 -0.45 -2.42 10.55
C PRO A 87 -1.18 -3.48 9.70
N ALA A 88 -2.02 -4.31 10.33
CA ALA A 88 -2.84 -5.28 9.61
C ALA A 88 -3.93 -4.58 8.78
N MET A 89 -4.56 -3.53 9.33
CA MET A 89 -5.52 -2.70 8.60
C MET A 89 -4.87 -1.99 7.41
N ASP A 90 -3.66 -1.45 7.57
CA ASP A 90 -2.92 -0.82 6.46
C ASP A 90 -2.67 -1.83 5.31
N THR A 91 -2.37 -3.08 5.67
CA THR A 91 -2.21 -4.16 4.68
C THR A 91 -3.52 -4.48 3.97
N VAL A 92 -4.64 -4.56 4.71
CA VAL A 92 -5.96 -4.81 4.14
C VAL A 92 -6.35 -3.70 3.16
N LEU A 93 -6.16 -2.44 3.54
CA LEU A 93 -6.43 -1.28 2.68
C LEU A 93 -5.55 -1.28 1.43
N ALA A 94 -4.26 -1.59 1.56
CA ALA A 94 -3.36 -1.67 0.42
C ALA A 94 -3.70 -2.81 -0.55
N VAL A 95 -4.21 -3.94 -0.04
CA VAL A 95 -4.68 -5.07 -0.88
C VAL A 95 -6.01 -4.74 -1.53
N ALA A 96 -6.90 -4.04 -0.83
CA ALA A 96 -8.19 -3.58 -1.36
C ALA A 96 -8.08 -2.32 -2.24
N GLU A 97 -6.88 -1.76 -2.39
CA GLU A 97 -6.61 -0.53 -3.16
C GLU A 97 -7.44 0.68 -2.70
N CYS A 98 -7.72 0.75 -1.40
CA CYS A 98 -8.46 1.84 -0.80
C CYS A 98 -7.53 2.97 -0.36
N ASP A 99 -7.88 4.20 -0.70
CA ASP A 99 -7.25 5.42 -0.20
C ASP A 99 -8.19 6.10 0.79
N CYS A 100 -7.77 6.22 2.04
CA CYS A 100 -8.56 6.82 3.11
C CYS A 100 -8.21 8.30 3.37
N SER A 101 -7.32 8.90 2.56
CA SER A 101 -6.89 10.29 2.74
C SER A 101 -8.01 11.33 2.55
N GLU A 102 -9.10 10.98 1.87
CA GLU A 102 -10.27 11.86 1.69
C GLU A 102 -11.36 11.67 2.77
N SER A 103 -11.21 10.70 3.67
CA SER A 103 -12.22 10.35 4.67
C SER A 103 -12.05 11.01 6.04
N SER A 104 -11.07 11.92 6.16
CA SER A 104 -10.69 12.64 7.38
C SER A 104 -11.30 14.03 7.49
#